data_AF-A0A370DN61-F1
#
_entry.id   AF-A0A370DN61-F1
#
_cell.length_a   1.000
_cell.length_b   1.000
_cell.length_c   1.000
_cell.angle_alpha   90.00
_cell.angle_beta   90.00
_cell.angle_gamma   90.00
#
_symmetry.space_group_name_H-M   'P 1'
#
loop_
_entity.id
_entity.type
_entity.pdbx_description
1 polymer ?
#
loop_
_entity_poly.entity_id
_entity_poly.type
_entity_poly.pdbx_seq_one_letter_code
_entity_poly.pdbx_strand_id
1 'polypeptide(L)'
;MSKKQKFESLMRRADFEKGGGDKPDYWAGYTRGLRRAYHGESFGTDEEHEQWLAAVDRPGYEERGEGYLAGLAALDADGKPGTPSAEAVHAFLQQHGITGSQAARMLYLSDSRQVRKYTGGKSPRQLGLLHWFALHAHTVLTPEQIAEIEAAMDADLVGAE
;
A
#
# COMPACT_ATOMS: atom_id res chain seq x y z
N MET A 1 11.93 -6.49 13.98
CA MET A 1 12.31 -5.08 14.19
C MET A 1 11.03 -4.25 14.14
N SER A 2 10.78 -3.34 15.09
CA SER A 2 9.58 -2.50 15.05
C SER A 2 9.64 -1.44 13.93
N LYS A 3 8.49 -0.93 13.46
CA LYS A 3 8.42 0.15 12.44
C LYS A 3 9.25 1.37 12.85
N LYS A 4 9.22 1.73 14.14
CA LYS A 4 10.06 2.81 14.73
C LYS A 4 11.56 2.52 14.62
N GLN A 5 12.00 1.33 15.03
CA GLN A 5 13.42 0.94 14.93
C GLN A 5 13.90 0.89 13.48
N LYS A 6 13.05 0.42 12.55
CA LYS A 6 13.32 0.41 11.11
C LYS A 6 13.48 1.83 10.58
N PHE A 7 12.56 2.73 10.92
CA PHE A 7 12.62 4.14 10.56
C PHE A 7 13.90 4.79 11.07
N GLU A 8 14.20 4.68 12.35
CA GLU A 8 15.42 5.25 12.95
C GLU A 8 16.71 4.68 12.33
N SER A 9 16.71 3.39 11.96
CA SER A 9 17.84 2.77 11.27
C SER A 9 18.01 3.30 9.83
N LEU A 10 16.93 3.42 9.08
CA LEU A 10 16.94 3.90 7.70
C LEU A 10 17.27 5.39 7.61
N MET A 11 16.76 6.19 8.56
CA MET A 11 17.09 7.60 8.72
C MET A 11 18.59 7.79 8.98
N ARG A 12 19.17 7.03 9.93
CA ARG A 12 20.62 7.10 10.20
C ARG A 12 21.47 6.76 8.98
N ARG A 13 21.05 5.76 8.20
CA ARG A 13 21.71 5.42 6.93
C ARG A 13 21.61 6.56 5.93
N ALA A 14 20.42 7.11 5.72
CA ALA A 14 20.19 8.20 4.79
C ALA A 14 20.99 9.46 5.15
N ASP A 15 21.10 9.79 6.44
CA ASP A 15 21.90 10.93 6.91
C ASP A 15 23.41 10.73 6.65
N PHE A 16 23.92 9.51 6.84
CA PHE A 16 25.31 9.17 6.50
C PHE A 16 25.58 9.32 5.00
N GLU A 17 24.72 8.75 4.17
CA GLU A 17 24.87 8.76 2.71
C GLU A 17 24.68 10.17 2.13
N LYS A 18 23.79 10.98 2.72
CA LYS A 18 23.60 12.39 2.34
C LYS A 18 24.84 13.24 2.64
N GLY A 19 25.59 12.91 3.69
CA GLY A 19 26.77 13.65 4.12
C GLY A 19 28.05 13.35 3.34
N GLY A 20 28.10 12.24 2.57
CA GLY A 20 29.33 11.81 1.91
C GLY A 20 29.16 11.02 0.60
N GLY A 21 27.95 10.88 0.07
CA GLY A 21 27.65 10.10 -1.14
C GLY A 21 27.41 10.93 -2.40
N ASP A 22 27.43 10.27 -3.55
CA ASP A 22 27.34 10.87 -4.89
C ASP A 22 25.94 11.42 -5.26
N LYS A 23 24.90 11.15 -4.46
CA LYS A 23 23.49 11.50 -4.78
C LYS A 23 22.78 12.24 -3.65
N PRO A 24 23.20 13.48 -3.31
CA PRO A 24 22.61 14.23 -2.19
C PRO A 24 21.11 14.50 -2.36
N ASP A 25 20.64 14.69 -3.60
CA ASP A 25 19.24 14.96 -3.90
C ASP A 25 18.37 13.71 -3.79
N TYR A 26 18.88 12.55 -4.22
CA TYR A 26 18.25 11.26 -3.95
C TYR A 26 18.07 11.03 -2.45
N TRP A 27 19.12 11.19 -1.65
CA TRP A 27 19.03 10.97 -0.21
C TRP A 27 18.16 12.00 0.51
N ALA A 28 18.09 13.24 0.00
CA ALA A 28 17.13 14.23 0.47
C ALA A 28 15.68 13.79 0.19
N GLY A 29 15.40 13.25 -1.00
CA GLY A 29 14.11 12.63 -1.33
C GLY A 29 13.80 11.44 -0.43
N TYR A 30 14.74 10.51 -0.29
CA TYR A 30 14.62 9.30 0.51
C TYR A 30 14.28 9.58 1.96
N THR A 31 14.97 10.52 2.59
CA THR A 31 14.68 10.96 3.96
C THR A 31 13.25 11.52 4.08
N ARG A 32 12.79 12.28 3.08
CA ARG A 32 11.42 12.82 3.11
C ARG A 32 10.37 11.72 2.88
N GLY A 33 10.64 10.77 1.99
CA GLY A 33 9.79 9.61 1.74
C GLY A 33 9.63 8.76 3.00
N LEU A 34 10.73 8.49 3.71
CA LEU A 34 10.71 7.80 5.00
C LEU A 34 9.83 8.53 6.03
N ARG A 35 9.97 9.85 6.15
CA ARG A 35 9.15 10.65 7.10
C ARG A 35 7.66 10.58 6.75
N ARG A 36 7.31 10.67 5.47
CA ARG A 36 5.91 10.51 5.02
C ARG A 36 5.38 9.10 5.33
N ALA A 37 6.14 8.04 5.02
CA ALA A 37 5.71 6.67 5.32
C ALA A 37 5.63 6.36 6.84
N TYR A 38 6.42 7.03 7.66
CA TYR A 38 6.41 6.84 9.11
C TYR A 38 5.28 7.63 9.80
N HIS A 39 5.13 8.91 9.46
CA HIS A 39 4.20 9.83 10.12
C HIS A 39 2.85 9.98 9.41
N GLY A 40 2.71 9.50 8.18
CA GLY A 40 1.49 9.62 7.39
C GLY A 40 1.10 11.07 7.12
N GLU A 41 -0.19 11.36 7.19
CA GLU A 41 -0.79 12.69 6.99
C GLU A 41 -0.31 13.75 8.00
N SER A 42 0.26 13.34 9.14
CA SER A 42 0.86 14.29 10.09
C SER A 42 2.17 14.91 9.58
N PHE A 43 2.70 14.46 8.44
CA PHE A 43 3.91 15.00 7.82
C PHE A 43 3.65 15.48 6.40
N GLY A 44 3.63 16.81 6.25
CA GLY A 44 3.36 17.52 4.99
C GLY A 44 1.88 17.44 4.57
N THR A 45 1.53 18.19 3.52
CA THR A 45 0.19 18.13 2.93
C THR A 45 0.10 17.12 1.79
N ASP A 46 -1.12 16.78 1.36
CA ASP A 46 -1.33 15.88 0.22
C ASP A 46 -0.88 16.52 -1.09
N GLU A 47 -1.04 17.85 -1.23
CA GLU A 47 -0.52 18.59 -2.39
C GLU A 47 1.01 18.56 -2.42
N GLU A 48 1.67 18.66 -1.27
CA GLU A 48 3.12 18.46 -1.22
C GLU A 48 3.45 17.02 -1.64
N HIS A 49 2.76 16.02 -1.12
CA HIS A 49 2.97 14.61 -1.47
C HIS A 49 2.89 14.39 -2.99
N GLU A 50 1.86 14.93 -3.65
CA GLU A 50 1.68 14.87 -5.10
C GLU A 50 2.83 15.54 -5.86
N GLN A 51 3.29 16.71 -5.39
CA GLN A 51 4.45 17.40 -5.99
C GLN A 51 5.72 16.55 -5.89
N TRP A 52 5.91 15.81 -4.80
CA TRP A 52 7.04 14.91 -4.64
C TRP A 52 6.93 13.64 -5.48
N LEU A 53 5.72 13.12 -5.71
CA LEU A 53 5.47 12.02 -6.65
C LEU A 53 5.76 12.45 -8.09
N ALA A 54 5.25 13.61 -8.51
CA ALA A 54 5.44 14.14 -9.86
C ALA A 54 6.90 14.54 -10.15
N ALA A 55 7.74 14.70 -9.12
CA ALA A 55 9.14 15.07 -9.28
C ALA A 55 9.94 14.02 -10.08
N VAL A 56 9.52 12.75 -10.09
CA VAL A 56 10.21 11.68 -10.83
C VAL A 56 10.23 11.94 -12.33
N ASP A 57 9.17 12.55 -12.87
CA ASP A 57 9.01 12.85 -14.30
C ASP A 57 9.44 14.28 -14.65
N ARG A 58 9.91 15.05 -13.66
CA ARG A 58 10.26 16.46 -13.84
C ARG A 58 11.76 16.62 -14.12
N PRO A 59 12.15 17.23 -15.26
CA PRO A 59 13.55 17.49 -15.58
C PRO A 59 14.30 18.25 -14.47
N GLY A 60 15.42 17.68 -14.00
CA GLY A 60 16.26 18.23 -12.94
C GLY A 60 15.78 17.94 -11.52
N TYR A 61 14.75 17.11 -11.33
CA TYR A 61 14.21 16.70 -10.03
C TYR A 61 14.06 15.17 -9.91
N GLU A 62 14.50 14.42 -10.90
CA GLU A 62 14.28 12.99 -11.05
C GLU A 62 14.84 12.22 -9.86
N GLU A 63 16.12 12.45 -9.52
CA GLU A 63 16.77 11.77 -8.38
C GLU A 63 16.02 12.02 -7.07
N ARG A 64 15.51 13.24 -6.90
CA ARG A 64 14.77 13.63 -5.69
C ARG A 64 13.41 12.93 -5.62
N GLY A 65 12.73 12.78 -6.75
CA GLY A 65 11.49 11.98 -6.87
C GLY A 65 11.73 10.49 -6.66
N GLU A 66 12.76 9.92 -7.31
CA GLU A 66 13.18 8.53 -7.14
C GLU A 66 13.50 8.21 -5.68
N GLY A 67 14.28 9.08 -5.04
CA GLY A 67 14.60 8.98 -3.63
C GLY A 67 13.33 8.97 -2.78
N TYR A 68 12.40 9.89 -3.04
CA TYR A 68 11.13 9.96 -2.33
C TYR A 68 10.31 8.66 -2.42
N LEU A 69 10.15 8.11 -3.64
CA LEU A 69 9.49 6.82 -3.88
C LEU A 69 10.18 5.67 -3.15
N ALA A 70 11.51 5.63 -3.21
CA ALA A 70 12.29 4.61 -2.51
C ALA A 70 12.15 4.73 -0.98
N GLY A 71 12.08 5.94 -0.44
CA GLY A 71 11.87 6.20 0.99
C GLY A 71 10.49 5.75 1.47
N LEU A 72 9.45 6.02 0.68
CA LEU A 72 8.09 5.52 0.94
C LEU A 72 8.10 3.99 1.01
N ALA A 73 8.64 3.36 -0.04
CA ALA A 73 8.71 1.91 -0.15
C ALA A 73 9.59 1.25 0.92
N ALA A 74 10.64 1.92 1.42
CA ALA A 74 11.60 1.33 2.34
C ALA A 74 11.06 1.08 3.75
N LEU A 75 10.15 1.93 4.21
CA LEU A 75 9.41 1.69 5.45
C LEU A 75 8.24 0.75 5.25
N ASP A 76 7.65 0.81 4.06
CA ASP A 76 6.62 -0.13 3.62
C ASP A 76 7.18 -1.53 3.34
N ALA A 77 8.51 -1.72 3.27
CA ALA A 77 9.20 -2.98 2.98
C ALA A 77 9.05 -4.06 4.07
N ASP A 78 7.95 -4.06 4.82
CA ASP A 78 7.33 -5.29 5.30
C ASP A 78 6.25 -5.81 4.29
N GLY A 79 6.01 -5.15 3.14
CA GLY A 79 5.08 -5.54 2.07
C GLY A 79 5.18 -4.67 0.80
N LYS A 80 5.43 -5.28 -0.36
CA LYS A 80 5.66 -4.70 -1.72
C LYS A 80 4.67 -3.60 -2.16
N PRO A 81 5.03 -2.77 -3.18
CA PRO A 81 4.04 -1.93 -3.87
C PRO A 81 2.86 -2.80 -4.33
N GLY A 82 1.68 -2.55 -3.76
CA GLY A 82 0.45 -3.29 -4.05
C GLY A 82 -0.26 -3.96 -2.87
N THR A 83 0.31 -3.98 -1.65
CA THR A 83 -0.41 -4.51 -0.47
C THR A 83 -0.85 -3.40 0.47
N PRO A 84 -2.16 -3.15 0.67
CA PRO A 84 -2.64 -2.10 1.54
C PRO A 84 -2.33 -2.38 3.01
N SER A 85 -2.10 -1.32 3.78
CA SER A 85 -2.04 -1.42 5.24
C SER A 85 -3.42 -1.80 5.79
N ALA A 86 -3.46 -2.34 7.01
CA ALA A 86 -4.74 -2.69 7.63
C ALA A 86 -5.65 -1.48 7.87
N GLU A 87 -5.05 -0.32 8.07
CA GLU A 87 -5.73 0.97 8.15
C GLU A 87 -6.33 1.38 6.81
N ALA A 88 -5.58 1.22 5.71
CA ALA A 88 -6.09 1.49 4.35
C ALA A 88 -7.25 0.56 3.98
N VAL A 89 -7.15 -0.73 4.32
CA VAL A 89 -8.27 -1.66 4.14
C VAL A 89 -9.48 -1.23 4.97
N HIS A 90 -9.28 -0.85 6.24
CA HIS A 90 -10.36 -0.38 7.10
C HIS A 90 -11.05 0.88 6.56
N ALA A 91 -10.27 1.88 6.15
CA ALA A 91 -10.76 3.13 5.57
C ALA A 91 -11.56 2.88 4.29
N PHE A 92 -11.06 2.01 3.41
CA PHE A 92 -11.76 1.61 2.18
C PHE A 92 -13.14 1.01 2.49
N LEU A 93 -13.21 0.05 3.43
CA LEU A 93 -14.49 -0.56 3.79
C LEU A 93 -15.48 0.47 4.35
N GLN A 94 -15.01 1.42 5.17
CA GLN A 94 -15.86 2.50 5.69
C GLN A 94 -16.35 3.43 4.58
N GLN A 95 -15.47 3.87 3.69
CA GLN A 95 -15.79 4.78 2.58
C GLN A 95 -16.89 4.21 1.67
N HIS A 96 -16.87 2.90 1.44
CA HIS A 96 -17.84 2.22 0.58
C HIS A 96 -19.04 1.63 1.35
N GLY A 97 -19.14 1.85 2.67
CA GLY A 97 -20.22 1.30 3.50
C GLY A 97 -20.24 -0.23 3.54
N ILE A 98 -19.09 -0.89 3.32
CA ILE A 98 -18.96 -2.35 3.24
C ILE A 98 -18.85 -2.92 4.65
N THR A 99 -19.82 -3.76 5.02
CA THR A 99 -19.81 -4.50 6.29
C THR A 99 -18.78 -5.63 6.28
N GLY A 100 -18.37 -6.12 7.46
CA GLY A 100 -17.45 -7.25 7.56
C GLY A 100 -17.95 -8.53 6.87
N SER A 101 -19.27 -8.74 6.82
CA SER A 101 -19.86 -9.90 6.12
C SER A 101 -19.80 -9.74 4.61
N GLN A 102 -20.04 -8.53 4.09
CA GLN A 102 -19.86 -8.23 2.66
C GLN A 102 -18.39 -8.34 2.25
N ALA A 103 -17.48 -7.77 3.05
CA ALA A 103 -16.05 -7.88 2.82
C ALA A 103 -15.57 -9.34 2.82
N ALA A 104 -16.08 -10.19 3.73
CA ALA A 104 -15.74 -11.61 3.72
C ALA A 104 -16.15 -12.29 2.42
N ARG A 105 -17.35 -11.99 1.91
CA ARG A 105 -17.81 -12.52 0.62
C ARG A 105 -16.93 -12.05 -0.54
N MET A 106 -16.66 -10.75 -0.62
CA MET A 106 -15.81 -10.15 -1.67
C MET A 106 -14.36 -10.66 -1.65
N LEU A 107 -13.89 -11.12 -0.49
CA LEU A 107 -12.56 -11.67 -0.29
C LEU A 107 -12.52 -13.20 -0.38
N TYR A 108 -13.64 -13.86 -0.71
CA TYR A 108 -13.76 -15.32 -0.71
C TYR A 108 -13.34 -15.96 0.63
N LEU A 109 -13.63 -15.27 1.75
CA LEU A 109 -13.37 -15.74 3.11
C LEU A 109 -14.62 -16.41 3.68
N SER A 110 -14.41 -17.45 4.48
CA SER A 110 -15.51 -18.22 5.08
C SER A 110 -16.30 -17.47 6.16
N ASP A 111 -15.75 -16.43 6.77
CA ASP A 111 -16.37 -15.71 7.89
C ASP A 111 -15.87 -14.26 8.01
N SER A 112 -16.78 -13.33 8.33
CA SER A 112 -16.49 -11.93 8.72
C SER A 112 -15.42 -11.79 9.81
N ARG A 113 -15.26 -12.78 10.71
CA ARG A 113 -14.20 -12.79 11.73
C ARG A 113 -12.80 -12.81 11.10
N GLN A 114 -12.65 -13.36 9.91
CA GLN A 114 -11.37 -13.38 9.18
C GLN A 114 -10.98 -11.98 8.69
N VAL A 115 -11.96 -11.13 8.37
CA VAL A 115 -11.73 -9.75 7.89
C VAL A 115 -11.00 -8.91 8.93
N ARG A 116 -11.27 -9.13 10.22
CA ARG A 116 -10.57 -8.43 11.32
C ARG A 116 -9.06 -8.63 11.33
N LYS A 117 -8.56 -9.70 10.72
CA LYS A 117 -7.12 -9.91 10.54
C LYS A 117 -6.51 -8.82 9.67
N TYR A 118 -7.27 -8.22 8.76
CA TYR A 118 -6.82 -7.25 7.77
C TYR A 118 -7.29 -5.82 8.04
N THR A 119 -8.18 -5.58 9.01
CA THR A 119 -8.78 -4.25 9.26
C THR A 119 -8.43 -3.66 10.62
N GLY A 120 -7.62 -4.34 11.44
CA GLY A 120 -7.21 -3.84 12.74
C GLY A 120 -7.46 -4.81 13.90
N GLY A 121 -6.39 -5.44 14.36
CA GLY A 121 -6.31 -6.26 15.58
C GLY A 121 -4.95 -6.05 16.27
N LYS A 122 -4.66 -6.79 17.35
CA LYS A 122 -3.36 -6.67 18.08
C LYS A 122 -2.12 -6.91 17.19
N SER A 123 -2.29 -7.62 16.07
CA SER A 123 -1.26 -7.82 15.05
C SER A 123 -1.95 -7.99 13.68
N PRO A 124 -2.28 -6.90 12.99
CA PRO A 124 -2.94 -6.96 11.70
C PRO A 124 -2.04 -7.63 10.66
N ARG A 125 -2.61 -8.49 9.83
CA ARG A 125 -1.98 -9.06 8.66
C ARG A 125 -2.14 -8.09 7.50
N GLN A 126 -1.16 -8.08 6.61
CA GLN A 126 -1.32 -7.43 5.33
C GLN A 126 -2.30 -8.21 4.46
N LEU A 127 -3.10 -7.46 3.71
CA LEU A 127 -3.96 -8.02 2.68
C LEU A 127 -3.14 -8.17 1.40
N GLY A 128 -3.11 -9.39 0.85
CA GLY A 128 -2.39 -9.64 -0.41
C GLY A 128 -3.02 -8.89 -1.58
N LEU A 129 -2.22 -8.62 -2.63
CA LEU A 129 -2.66 -7.87 -3.82
C LEU A 129 -3.91 -8.46 -4.49
N LEU A 130 -4.03 -9.79 -4.57
CA LEU A 130 -5.21 -10.45 -5.15
C LEU A 130 -6.50 -10.11 -4.40
N HIS A 131 -6.45 -10.16 -3.07
CA HIS A 131 -7.57 -9.80 -2.20
C HIS A 131 -7.89 -8.31 -2.29
N TRP A 132 -6.87 -7.47 -2.41
CA TRP A 132 -7.05 -6.04 -2.60
C TRP A 132 -7.71 -5.72 -3.95
N PHE A 133 -7.25 -6.36 -5.01
CA PHE A 133 -7.85 -6.30 -6.33
C PHE A 133 -9.32 -6.74 -6.29
N ALA A 134 -9.64 -7.86 -5.63
CA ALA A 134 -11.01 -8.35 -5.50
C ALA A 134 -11.94 -7.31 -4.84
N LEU A 135 -11.51 -6.69 -3.74
CA LEU A 135 -12.28 -5.62 -3.08
C LEU A 135 -12.59 -4.47 -4.03
N HIS A 136 -11.59 -3.97 -4.76
CA HIS A 136 -11.79 -2.92 -5.75
C HIS A 136 -12.71 -3.36 -6.89
N ALA A 137 -12.53 -4.57 -7.42
CA ALA A 137 -13.35 -5.11 -8.49
C ALA A 137 -14.84 -5.09 -8.11
N HIS A 138 -15.19 -5.51 -6.89
CA HIS A 138 -16.57 -5.47 -6.40
C HIS A 138 -17.16 -4.07 -6.18
N THR A 139 -16.32 -3.02 -6.13
CA THR A 139 -16.80 -1.63 -6.04
C THR A 139 -16.95 -0.95 -7.41
N VAL A 140 -16.32 -1.50 -8.45
CA VAL A 140 -16.31 -0.93 -9.81
C VAL A 140 -17.22 -1.71 -10.75
N LEU A 141 -17.23 -3.04 -10.63
CA LEU A 141 -18.00 -3.93 -11.47
C LEU A 141 -19.41 -4.14 -10.92
N THR A 142 -20.34 -4.40 -11.83
CA THR A 142 -21.70 -4.80 -11.49
C THR A 142 -21.74 -6.25 -10.97
N PRO A 143 -22.75 -6.63 -10.17
CA PRO A 143 -22.92 -8.00 -9.72
C PRO A 143 -22.97 -9.02 -10.87
N GLU A 144 -23.56 -8.65 -12.00
CA GLU A 144 -23.66 -9.49 -13.20
C GLU A 144 -22.27 -9.76 -13.81
N GLN A 145 -21.45 -8.73 -13.96
CA GLN A 145 -20.06 -8.87 -14.46
C GLN A 145 -19.19 -9.73 -13.54
N ILE A 146 -19.37 -9.60 -12.22
CA ILE A 146 -18.68 -10.45 -11.25
C ILE A 146 -19.10 -11.91 -11.44
N ALA A 147 -20.40 -12.18 -11.56
CA ALA A 147 -20.92 -13.53 -11.76
C ALA A 147 -20.43 -14.15 -13.08
N GLU A 148 -20.31 -13.36 -14.16
CA GLU A 148 -19.72 -13.82 -15.42
C GLU A 148 -18.25 -14.22 -15.28
N ILE A 149 -17.46 -13.44 -14.54
CA ILE A 149 -16.04 -13.75 -14.26
C ILE A 149 -15.94 -15.03 -13.42
N GLU A 150 -16.73 -15.15 -12.36
CA GLU A 150 -16.77 -16.34 -11.51
C GLU A 150 -17.13 -17.59 -12.33
N ALA A 151 -18.16 -17.52 -13.18
CA ALA A 151 -18.57 -18.62 -14.04
C ALA A 151 -17.48 -19.02 -15.06
N ALA A 152 -16.77 -18.04 -15.62
CA ALA A 152 -15.64 -18.32 -16.51
C ALA A 152 -14.49 -19.03 -15.79
N MET A 153 -14.16 -18.60 -14.57
CA MET A 153 -13.13 -19.24 -13.75
C MET A 153 -13.50 -20.69 -13.38
N ASP A 154 -14.76 -20.94 -13.05
CA ASP A 154 -15.24 -22.29 -12.74
C ASP A 154 -15.20 -23.20 -13.98
N ALA A 155 -15.56 -22.69 -15.17
CA ALA A 155 -15.50 -23.45 -16.41
C ALA A 155 -14.06 -23.90 -16.75
N ASP A 156 -13.08 -23.02 -16.55
CA ASP A 156 -11.66 -23.32 -16.78
C ASP A 156 -11.10 -24.37 -15.80
N LEU A 157 -11.62 -24.42 -14.57
CA LEU A 157 -11.25 -25.45 -13.60
C LEU A 157 -11.81 -26.83 -13.93
N VAL A 158 -12.96 -26.90 -14.59
CA VAL A 158 -13.62 -28.15 -15.00
C VAL A 158 -13.10 -28.65 -16.35
N GLY A 159 -12.60 -27.76 -17.22
CA GLY A 159 -12.03 -28.11 -18.53
C GLY A 159 -10.58 -28.57 -18.54
N ALA A 160 -9.94 -28.73 -17.37
CA ALA A 160 -8.52 -29.08 -17.21
C ALA A 160 -8.26 -30.58 -16.94
N GLU A 161 -9.18 -31.46 -17.36
CA GLU A 161 -9.00 -32.94 -17.40
C GLU A 161 -8.60 -33.43 -18.79
#